data_AF-A0A9D4TEX1-F1
#
_entry.id   AF-A0A9D4TEX1-F1
#
_cell.length_a   1.000
_cell.length_b   1.000
_cell.length_c   1.000
_cell.angle_alpha   90.00
_cell.angle_beta   90.00
_cell.angle_gamma   90.00
#
_symmetry.space_group_name_H-M   'P 1'
#
loop_
_entity.id
_entity.type
_entity.pdbx_description
1 polymer ?
#
loop_
_entity_poly.entity_id
_entity_poly.type
_entity_poly.pdbx_seq_one_letter_code
_entity_poly.pdbx_strand_id
1 'polypeptide(L)'
;MLLSGVVSAACTARCAAARPKPRAACHLAAQRPSLKPRQLCLTKSAADEALGLADADPEDARGAIAVGLKFSNAGMYEKAQVYFEKALELPGTGLKRWRDKPPALSTGELTSALYNIACCRSQLGDVENALVAIAGAIEQGYKGPYEFQQMRQDPDLATLREDPRFEGLIGRFERKAPEKSGFLGLF
;
A
#
# COMPACT_ATOMS: atom_id res chain seq x y z
N MET A 1 -73.37 11.96 19.98
CA MET A 1 -73.26 10.49 19.95
C MET A 1 -73.86 9.99 18.65
N LEU A 2 -73.20 8.99 18.06
CA LEU A 2 -73.63 8.12 16.96
C LEU A 2 -73.52 8.65 15.52
N LEU A 3 -72.43 8.18 14.89
CA LEU A 3 -72.23 7.99 13.46
C LEU A 3 -73.28 7.04 12.88
N SER A 4 -73.66 7.24 11.62
CA SER A 4 -73.87 6.20 10.57
C SER A 4 -74.31 6.88 9.28
N GLY A 5 -73.47 6.88 8.23
CA GLY A 5 -73.64 5.99 7.07
C GLY A 5 -73.93 6.84 5.81
N VAL A 6 -73.80 6.45 4.55
CA VAL A 6 -73.44 5.22 3.83
C VAL A 6 -73.07 5.69 2.39
N VAL A 7 -72.01 5.11 1.79
CA VAL A 7 -71.77 4.81 0.35
C VAL A 7 -72.14 5.82 -0.75
N SER A 8 -71.16 6.19 -1.60
CA SER A 8 -71.37 6.14 -3.07
C SER A 8 -70.05 6.07 -3.83
N ALA A 9 -69.95 5.04 -4.67
CA ALA A 9 -68.92 4.84 -5.67
C ALA A 9 -69.11 5.83 -6.84
N ALA A 10 -68.00 6.28 -7.43
CA ALA A 10 -68.00 6.77 -8.81
C ALA A 10 -66.61 6.54 -9.42
N CYS A 11 -66.52 5.40 -10.10
CA CYS A 11 -65.54 5.08 -11.11
C CYS A 11 -65.60 6.13 -12.23
N THR A 12 -64.52 6.86 -12.49
CA THR A 12 -64.30 7.50 -13.79
C THR A 12 -62.89 7.17 -14.27
N ALA A 13 -62.86 6.32 -15.29
CA ALA A 13 -61.70 6.00 -16.08
C ALA A 13 -61.11 7.26 -16.70
N ARG A 14 -59.80 7.43 -16.60
CA ARG A 14 -59.05 8.26 -17.53
C ARG A 14 -57.95 7.47 -18.20
N CYS A 15 -58.09 7.50 -19.52
CA CYS A 15 -57.32 6.91 -20.59
C CYS A 15 -55.82 6.80 -20.37
N ALA A 16 -55.33 5.65 -20.82
CA ALA A 16 -53.95 5.32 -21.08
C ALA A 16 -53.23 6.43 -21.88
N ALA A 17 -52.20 6.99 -21.28
CA ALA A 17 -51.10 7.62 -22.00
C ALA A 17 -49.89 6.68 -21.89
N ALA A 18 -49.73 5.85 -22.92
CA ALA A 18 -48.57 5.00 -23.12
C ALA A 18 -47.31 5.89 -23.16
N ARG A 19 -46.50 5.82 -22.09
CA ARG A 19 -45.19 6.46 -22.08
C ARG A 19 -44.26 5.68 -23.01
N PRO A 20 -43.50 6.34 -23.90
CA PRO A 20 -42.61 5.68 -24.83
C PRO A 20 -41.54 4.90 -24.05
N LYS A 21 -41.36 3.63 -24.43
CA LYS A 21 -40.32 2.75 -23.88
C LYS A 21 -38.96 3.46 -23.99
N PRO A 22 -38.20 3.62 -22.89
CA PRO A 22 -36.81 4.04 -23.04
C PRO A 22 -36.11 2.96 -23.86
N ARG A 23 -35.57 3.36 -25.01
CA ARG A 23 -34.69 2.53 -25.83
C ARG A 23 -33.61 1.98 -24.90
N ALA A 24 -33.48 0.66 -24.87
CA ALA A 24 -32.39 -0.02 -24.21
C ALA A 24 -31.08 0.56 -24.76
N ALA A 25 -30.49 1.50 -24.02
CA ALA A 25 -29.10 1.82 -24.18
C ALA A 25 -28.38 0.53 -23.81
N CYS A 26 -27.94 -0.21 -24.82
CA CYS A 26 -26.90 -1.21 -24.67
C CYS A 26 -25.73 -0.48 -24.00
N HIS A 27 -25.67 -0.59 -22.68
CA HIS A 27 -24.44 -0.43 -21.94
C HIS A 27 -23.53 -1.54 -22.47
N LEU A 28 -22.80 -1.24 -23.54
CA LEU A 28 -21.50 -1.85 -23.78
C LEU A 28 -20.58 -1.30 -22.67
N ALA A 29 -20.85 -1.72 -21.44
CA ALA A 29 -19.82 -1.83 -20.44
C ALA A 29 -18.86 -2.84 -21.04
N ALA A 30 -17.83 -2.32 -21.72
CA ALA A 30 -16.64 -3.10 -21.99
C ALA A 30 -16.17 -3.57 -20.62
N GLN A 31 -16.59 -4.78 -20.25
CA GLN A 31 -16.00 -5.53 -19.16
C GLN A 31 -14.56 -5.72 -19.60
N ARG A 32 -13.70 -4.75 -19.24
CA ARG A 32 -12.27 -5.00 -19.24
C ARG A 32 -12.13 -6.21 -18.33
N PRO A 33 -11.65 -7.36 -18.84
CA PRO A 33 -11.40 -8.48 -17.95
C PRO A 33 -10.52 -7.93 -16.84
N SER A 34 -10.92 -8.11 -15.58
CA SER A 34 -10.02 -7.85 -14.48
C SER A 34 -8.82 -8.73 -14.76
N LEU A 35 -7.71 -8.11 -15.16
CA LEU A 35 -6.45 -8.79 -15.23
C LEU A 35 -6.17 -9.13 -13.77
N LYS A 36 -6.54 -10.37 -13.38
CA LYS A 36 -6.00 -10.99 -12.17
C LYS A 36 -4.50 -10.69 -12.22
N PRO A 37 -3.90 -10.19 -11.13
CA PRO A 37 -2.46 -9.95 -11.13
C PRO A 37 -1.83 -11.26 -11.58
N ARG A 38 -1.25 -11.24 -12.78
CA ARG A 38 -0.46 -12.35 -13.27
C ARG A 38 0.70 -12.37 -12.32
N GLN A 39 0.62 -13.24 -11.32
CA GLN A 39 1.80 -13.80 -10.69
C GLN A 39 2.54 -14.49 -11.84
N LEU A 40 3.35 -13.72 -12.55
CA LEU A 40 4.39 -14.25 -13.39
C LEU A 40 5.32 -14.94 -12.40
N CYS A 41 5.06 -16.23 -12.20
CA CYS A 41 6.06 -17.18 -11.74
C CYS A 41 7.18 -17.14 -12.80
N LEU A 42 8.05 -16.15 -12.70
CA LEU A 42 9.37 -16.23 -13.28
C LEU A 42 10.00 -17.44 -12.59
N THR A 43 10.30 -18.46 -13.39
CA THR A 43 11.07 -19.60 -12.92
C THR A 43 12.36 -19.07 -12.31
N LYS A 44 12.74 -19.57 -11.12
CA LYS A 44 13.91 -19.11 -10.36
C LYS A 44 15.16 -18.90 -11.25
N SER A 45 15.37 -19.78 -12.24
CA SER A 45 16.47 -19.69 -13.21
C SER A 45 16.42 -18.48 -14.15
N ALA A 46 15.23 -18.10 -14.65
CA ALA A 46 15.06 -16.95 -15.54
C ALA A 46 15.23 -15.62 -14.78
N ALA A 47 14.83 -15.61 -13.51
CA ALA A 47 15.10 -14.47 -12.64
C ALA A 47 16.60 -14.38 -12.30
N ASP A 48 17.22 -15.49 -11.91
CA ASP A 48 18.67 -15.56 -11.63
C ASP A 48 19.51 -15.15 -12.87
N GLU A 49 19.11 -15.52 -14.09
CA GLU A 49 19.82 -15.16 -15.33
C GLU A 49 19.63 -13.67 -15.72
N ALA A 50 18.43 -13.11 -15.53
CA ALA A 50 18.19 -11.67 -15.68
C ALA A 50 18.94 -10.83 -14.62
N LEU A 51 19.33 -11.46 -13.51
CA LEU A 51 20.04 -10.88 -12.39
C LEU A 51 21.56 -11.10 -12.43
N GLY A 52 22.15 -11.66 -13.49
CA GLY A 52 23.62 -11.82 -13.64
C GLY A 52 24.44 -10.51 -13.62
N LEU A 53 23.80 -9.35 -13.40
CA LEU A 53 24.41 -8.06 -13.09
C LEU A 53 24.33 -7.66 -11.59
N ALA A 54 23.68 -8.47 -10.74
CA ALA A 54 23.46 -8.21 -9.32
C ALA A 54 24.57 -8.78 -8.40
N ASP A 55 25.53 -9.52 -8.98
CA ASP A 55 26.71 -10.03 -8.27
C ASP A 55 27.77 -8.94 -8.02
N ALA A 56 27.56 -7.72 -8.51
CA ALA A 56 28.33 -6.57 -8.04
C ALA A 56 27.88 -6.22 -6.62
N ASP A 57 28.75 -6.46 -5.64
CA ASP A 57 28.51 -6.07 -4.26
C ASP A 57 28.23 -4.56 -4.19
N PRO A 58 27.05 -4.14 -3.69
CA PRO A 58 26.71 -2.73 -3.61
C PRO A 58 27.62 -2.03 -2.59
N GLU A 59 28.23 -0.92 -3.02
CA GLU A 59 29.11 -0.12 -2.15
C GLU A 59 28.33 0.90 -1.29
N ASP A 60 27.10 1.22 -1.69
CA ASP A 60 26.25 2.23 -1.07
C ASP A 60 24.84 1.72 -0.76
N ALA A 61 24.17 2.37 0.20
CA ALA A 61 22.82 2.01 0.61
C ALA A 61 21.82 2.05 -0.57
N ARG A 62 21.97 3.04 -1.46
CA ARG A 62 21.13 3.18 -2.65
C ARG A 62 21.32 2.03 -3.63
N GLY A 63 22.55 1.62 -3.90
CA GLY A 63 22.85 0.45 -4.74
C GLY A 63 22.26 -0.82 -4.15
N ALA A 64 22.39 -1.02 -2.83
CA ALA A 64 21.83 -2.18 -2.15
C ALA A 64 20.30 -2.22 -2.22
N ILE A 65 19.62 -1.08 -2.00
CA ILE A 65 18.17 -0.98 -2.18
C ILE A 65 17.78 -1.30 -3.63
N ALA A 66 18.52 -0.77 -4.61
CA ALA A 66 18.22 -1.01 -6.02
C ALA A 66 18.36 -2.50 -6.39
N VAL A 67 19.36 -3.19 -5.86
CA VAL A 67 19.53 -4.64 -6.05
C VAL A 67 18.41 -5.42 -5.34
N GLY A 68 18.11 -5.09 -4.09
CA GLY A 68 17.02 -5.71 -3.33
C GLY A 68 15.67 -5.59 -4.04
N LEU A 69 15.37 -4.43 -4.65
CA LEU A 69 14.15 -4.23 -5.44
C LEU A 69 14.07 -5.16 -6.66
N LYS A 70 15.20 -5.43 -7.33
CA LYS A 70 15.22 -6.39 -8.45
C LYS A 70 14.90 -7.81 -7.98
N PHE A 71 15.47 -8.23 -6.84
CA PHE A 71 15.17 -9.54 -6.25
C PHE A 71 13.72 -9.64 -5.74
N SER A 72 13.19 -8.56 -5.13
CA SER A 72 11.80 -8.50 -4.68
C SER A 72 10.82 -8.62 -5.85
N ASN A 73 11.08 -7.90 -6.94
CA ASN A 73 10.28 -7.99 -8.17
C ASN A 73 10.34 -9.38 -8.83
N ALA A 74 11.42 -10.13 -8.59
CA ALA A 74 11.57 -11.52 -9.01
C ALA A 74 10.90 -12.53 -8.06
N GLY A 75 10.31 -12.09 -6.95
CA GLY A 75 9.73 -12.96 -5.92
C GLY A 75 10.76 -13.69 -5.05
N MET A 76 12.04 -13.30 -5.12
CA MET A 76 13.13 -13.85 -4.30
C MET A 76 13.28 -13.05 -3.02
N TYR A 77 12.27 -13.10 -2.15
CA TYR A 77 12.20 -12.29 -0.93
C TYR A 77 13.34 -12.59 0.07
N GLU A 78 13.79 -13.84 0.17
CA GLU A 78 14.92 -14.23 1.02
C GLU A 78 16.21 -13.50 0.62
N LYS A 79 16.54 -13.51 -0.68
CA LYS A 79 17.71 -12.77 -1.21
C LYS A 79 17.51 -11.26 -1.08
N ALA A 80 16.31 -10.77 -1.42
CA ALA A 80 15.99 -9.35 -1.35
C ALA A 80 16.18 -8.78 0.05
N GLN A 81 15.72 -9.49 1.08
CA GLN A 81 15.86 -9.08 2.48
C GLN A 81 17.34 -8.85 2.85
N VAL A 82 18.24 -9.75 2.45
CA VAL A 82 19.68 -9.61 2.73
C VAL A 82 20.24 -8.32 2.15
N TYR A 83 19.84 -7.94 0.93
CA TYR A 83 20.28 -6.68 0.34
C TYR A 83 19.69 -5.45 1.02
N PHE A 84 18.43 -5.51 1.47
CA PHE A 84 17.85 -4.41 2.23
C PHE A 84 18.47 -4.26 3.63
N GLU A 85 18.84 -5.36 4.28
CA GLU A 85 19.58 -5.35 5.54
C GLU A 85 21.00 -4.78 5.33
N LYS A 86 21.71 -5.20 4.27
CA LYS A 86 22.97 -4.58 3.86
C LYS A 86 22.83 -3.06 3.63
N ALA A 87 21.71 -2.60 3.07
CA ALA A 87 21.50 -1.17 2.85
C ALA A 87 21.48 -0.35 4.14
N LEU A 88 21.11 -0.96 5.28
CA LEU A 88 21.13 -0.30 6.59
C LEU A 88 22.55 -0.16 7.16
N GLU A 89 23.49 -0.96 6.68
CA GLU A 89 24.88 -0.99 7.15
C GLU A 89 25.81 -0.16 6.25
N LEU A 90 25.47 -0.02 4.97
CA LEU A 90 26.27 0.68 3.98
C LEU A 90 26.16 2.21 4.12
N PRO A 91 27.18 2.96 3.64
CA PRO A 91 27.11 4.42 3.59
C PRO A 91 25.92 4.87 2.74
N GLY A 92 25.16 5.84 3.26
CA GLY A 92 24.01 6.42 2.55
C GLY A 92 24.30 7.79 1.97
N THR A 93 23.26 8.44 1.46
CA THR A 93 23.34 9.80 0.89
C THR A 93 22.92 10.89 1.88
N GLY A 94 22.76 10.54 3.16
CA GLY A 94 22.36 11.46 4.21
C GLY A 94 23.45 12.43 4.64
N LEU A 95 23.10 13.28 5.61
CA LEU A 95 24.00 14.32 6.11
C LEU A 95 25.24 13.70 6.76
N LYS A 96 26.41 14.02 6.20
CA LYS A 96 27.70 13.67 6.81
C LYS A 96 27.95 14.54 8.03
N ARG A 97 27.79 13.97 9.24
CA ARG A 97 27.98 14.73 10.50
C ARG A 97 29.43 14.74 11.00
N TRP A 98 30.24 13.76 10.62
CA TRP A 98 31.64 13.65 11.05
C TRP A 98 32.55 13.54 9.83
N ARG A 99 33.73 14.17 9.90
CA ARG A 99 34.70 14.17 8.79
C ARG A 99 35.20 12.77 8.46
N ASP A 100 35.51 11.98 9.48
CA ASP A 100 36.17 10.68 9.36
C ASP A 100 35.19 9.51 9.20
N LYS A 101 33.89 9.74 9.42
CA LYS A 101 32.86 8.70 9.28
C LYS A 101 32.21 8.76 7.90
N PRO A 102 31.74 7.61 7.38
CA PRO A 102 30.90 7.61 6.20
C PRO A 102 29.63 8.47 6.40
N PRO A 103 29.05 8.99 5.31
CA PRO A 103 27.75 9.64 5.36
C PRO A 103 26.69 8.68 5.93
N ALA A 104 25.83 9.21 6.81
CA ALA A 104 24.72 8.44 7.37
C ALA A 104 23.65 8.16 6.30
N LEU A 105 22.75 7.22 6.55
CA LEU A 105 21.56 7.04 5.72
C LEU A 105 20.71 8.30 5.72
N SER A 106 20.20 8.65 4.54
CA SER A 106 19.11 9.63 4.44
C SER A 106 17.83 9.04 5.04
N THR A 107 16.92 9.91 5.48
CA THR A 107 15.61 9.46 5.99
C THR A 107 14.88 8.61 4.95
N GLY A 108 14.95 8.97 3.67
CA GLY A 108 14.29 8.24 2.59
C GLY A 108 14.90 6.86 2.31
N GLU A 109 16.23 6.73 2.39
CA GLU A 109 16.89 5.42 2.26
C GLU A 109 16.54 4.51 3.43
N LEU A 110 16.57 5.05 4.65
CA LEU A 110 16.24 4.32 5.86
C LEU A 110 14.79 3.84 5.86
N THR A 111 13.83 4.71 5.56
CA THR A 111 12.41 4.34 5.50
C THR A 111 12.14 3.35 4.37
N SER A 112 12.76 3.55 3.20
CA SER A 112 12.62 2.64 2.05
C SER A 112 13.16 1.24 2.37
N ALA A 113 14.36 1.15 2.94
CA ALA A 113 14.95 -0.14 3.33
C ALA A 113 14.07 -0.86 4.36
N LEU A 114 13.65 -0.17 5.44
CA LEU A 114 12.80 -0.76 6.48
C LEU A 114 11.43 -1.21 5.94
N TYR A 115 10.81 -0.40 5.07
CA TYR A 115 9.54 -0.75 4.44
C TYR A 115 9.68 -2.01 3.58
N ASN A 116 10.72 -2.07 2.74
CA ASN A 116 10.95 -3.23 1.87
C ASN A 116 11.30 -4.49 2.68
N ILE A 117 11.99 -4.36 3.82
CA ILE A 117 12.20 -5.48 4.76
C ILE A 117 10.85 -5.96 5.31
N ALA A 118 9.96 -5.05 5.69
CA ALA A 118 8.62 -5.42 6.16
C ALA A 118 7.82 -6.16 5.08
N CYS A 119 7.88 -5.71 3.82
CA CYS A 119 7.26 -6.40 2.69
C CYS A 119 7.84 -7.81 2.50
N CYS A 120 9.17 -7.95 2.47
CA CYS A 120 9.80 -9.26 2.31
C CYS A 120 9.42 -10.22 3.44
N ARG A 121 9.47 -9.76 4.70
CA ARG A 121 9.14 -10.57 5.87
C ARG A 121 7.65 -10.95 5.89
N SER A 122 6.76 -10.05 5.50
CA SER A 122 5.33 -10.33 5.30
C SER A 122 5.11 -11.44 4.27
N GLN A 123 5.80 -11.38 3.13
CA GLN A 123 5.74 -12.41 2.08
C GLN A 123 6.31 -13.76 2.53
N LEU A 124 7.29 -13.76 3.43
CA LEU A 124 7.86 -14.96 4.04
C LEU A 124 7.03 -15.50 5.21
N GLY A 125 5.99 -14.79 5.65
CA GLY A 125 5.14 -15.17 6.78
C GLY A 125 5.72 -14.84 8.16
N ASP A 126 6.82 -14.09 8.22
CA ASP A 126 7.45 -13.65 9.48
C ASP A 126 6.79 -12.36 9.98
N VAL A 127 5.59 -12.50 10.53
CA VAL A 127 4.73 -11.39 10.96
C VAL A 127 5.37 -10.56 12.07
N GLU A 128 6.03 -11.20 13.05
CA GLU A 128 6.62 -10.49 14.19
C GLU A 128 7.74 -9.54 13.73
N ASN A 129 8.67 -10.04 12.91
CA ASN A 129 9.76 -9.22 12.42
C ASN A 129 9.31 -8.21 11.35
N ALA A 130 8.22 -8.49 10.63
CA ALA A 130 7.59 -7.53 9.73
C ALA A 130 6.93 -6.36 10.49
N LEU A 131 6.27 -6.62 11.64
CA LEU A 131 5.71 -5.57 12.51
C LEU A 131 6.78 -4.63 13.05
N VAL A 132 7.93 -5.16 13.45
CA VAL A 132 9.07 -4.34 13.93
C VAL A 132 9.61 -3.46 12.80
N ALA A 133 9.78 -4.03 11.60
CA ALA A 133 10.32 -3.28 10.46
C ALA A 133 9.38 -2.16 10.01
N ILE A 134 8.07 -2.42 9.88
CA ILE A 134 7.10 -1.40 9.47
C ILE A 134 6.96 -0.30 10.53
N ALA A 135 7.00 -0.64 11.82
CA ALA A 135 7.00 0.34 12.90
C ALA A 135 8.19 1.29 12.79
N GLY A 136 9.39 0.73 12.58
CA GLY A 136 10.60 1.52 12.33
C GLY A 136 10.45 2.43 11.11
N ALA A 137 9.91 1.93 10.00
CA ALA A 137 9.70 2.74 8.80
C ALA A 137 8.74 3.92 9.06
N ILE A 138 7.66 3.69 9.82
CA ILE A 138 6.69 4.72 10.18
C ILE A 138 7.32 5.78 11.07
N GLU A 139 8.06 5.37 12.10
CA GLU A 139 8.71 6.29 13.05
C GLU A 139 9.69 7.25 12.36
N GLN A 140 10.36 6.80 11.30
CA GLN A 140 11.38 7.59 10.63
C GLN A 140 10.81 8.63 9.65
N GLY A 141 9.75 8.31 8.90
CA GLY A 141 9.30 9.23 7.85
C GLY A 141 7.86 9.17 7.36
N TYR A 142 7.09 8.11 7.66
CA TYR A 142 5.68 8.09 7.26
C TYR A 142 4.81 8.81 8.28
N LYS A 143 4.22 9.94 7.88
CA LYS A 143 3.47 10.83 8.79
C LYS A 143 2.08 11.20 8.28
N GLY A 144 1.78 10.93 7.01
CA GLY A 144 0.55 11.36 6.38
C GLY A 144 -0.50 10.24 6.28
N PRO A 145 -1.79 10.62 6.18
CA PRO A 145 -2.88 9.68 6.01
C PRO A 145 -2.80 8.92 4.68
N TYR A 146 -2.16 9.51 3.66
CA TYR A 146 -1.98 8.87 2.36
C TYR A 146 -1.06 7.65 2.48
N GLU A 147 0.05 7.77 3.20
CA GLU A 147 1.02 6.68 3.38
C GLU A 147 0.43 5.54 4.22
N PHE A 148 -0.34 5.85 5.26
CA PHE A 148 -1.06 4.84 6.02
C PHE A 148 -2.13 4.13 5.19
N GLN A 149 -2.82 4.86 4.29
CA GLN A 149 -3.76 4.24 3.38
C GLN A 149 -3.06 3.31 2.37
N GLN A 150 -1.89 3.71 1.87
CA GLN A 150 -1.09 2.86 0.99
C GLN A 150 -0.67 1.56 1.70
N MET A 151 -0.19 1.66 2.95
CA MET A 151 0.16 0.48 3.75
C MET A 151 -1.02 -0.49 3.92
N ARG A 152 -2.25 0.02 4.10
CA ARG A 152 -3.45 -0.81 4.24
C ARG A 152 -3.88 -1.50 2.93
N GLN A 153 -3.44 -1.00 1.79
CA GLN A 153 -3.79 -1.51 0.46
C GLN A 153 -2.65 -2.31 -0.19
N ASP A 154 -1.45 -2.24 0.37
CA ASP A 154 -0.27 -2.90 -0.18
C ASP A 154 -0.47 -4.43 -0.21
N PRO A 155 -0.40 -5.06 -1.40
CA PRO A 155 -0.48 -6.51 -1.52
C PRO A 155 0.72 -7.23 -0.87
N ASP A 156 1.90 -6.60 -0.82
CA ASP A 156 3.09 -7.24 -0.27
C ASP A 156 2.99 -7.37 1.26
N LEU A 157 2.22 -6.47 1.88
CA LEU A 157 1.89 -6.49 3.32
C LEU A 157 0.64 -7.32 3.64
N ALA A 158 0.09 -8.11 2.71
CA ALA A 158 -1.17 -8.82 2.93
C ALA A 158 -1.16 -9.69 4.19
N THR A 159 -0.14 -10.54 4.37
CA THR A 159 0.02 -11.38 5.57
C THR A 159 0.12 -10.57 6.84
N LEU A 160 0.88 -9.46 6.81
CA LEU A 160 1.03 -8.56 7.95
C LEU A 160 -0.29 -7.88 8.34
N ARG A 161 -1.13 -7.53 7.36
CA ARG A 161 -2.42 -6.87 7.57
C ARG A 161 -3.47 -7.77 8.21
N GLU A 162 -3.30 -9.10 8.14
CA GLU A 162 -4.19 -10.05 8.81
C GLU A 162 -3.99 -10.03 10.34
N ASP A 163 -2.84 -9.58 10.82
CA ASP A 163 -2.56 -9.50 12.25
C ASP A 163 -3.23 -8.25 12.87
N PRO A 164 -4.01 -8.40 13.97
CA PRO A 164 -4.70 -7.27 14.60
C PRO A 164 -3.75 -6.21 15.19
N ARG A 165 -2.50 -6.56 15.48
CA ARG A 165 -1.48 -5.61 15.97
C ARG A 165 -1.09 -4.60 14.89
N PHE A 166 -1.21 -4.94 13.61
CA PHE A 166 -0.92 -4.01 12.51
C PHE A 166 -1.84 -2.79 12.56
N GLU A 167 -3.15 -3.00 12.63
CA GLU A 167 -4.10 -1.88 12.70
C GLU A 167 -3.92 -1.07 14.00
N GLY A 168 -3.61 -1.74 15.10
CA GLY A 168 -3.26 -1.09 16.36
C GLY A 168 -2.00 -0.22 16.26
N LEU A 169 -1.00 -0.62 15.47
CA LEU A 169 0.20 0.14 15.19
C LEU A 169 -0.13 1.40 14.37
N ILE A 170 -0.79 1.25 13.22
CA ILE A 170 -1.13 2.37 12.35
C ILE A 170 -1.99 3.40 13.09
N GLY A 171 -3.03 2.96 13.80
CA GLY A 171 -3.91 3.85 14.55
C GLY A 171 -3.22 4.63 15.68
N ARG A 172 -2.11 4.13 16.24
CA ARG A 172 -1.29 4.87 17.22
C ARG A 172 -0.54 6.03 16.57
N PHE A 173 -0.05 5.86 15.34
CA PHE A 173 0.68 6.89 14.61
C PHE A 173 -0.26 7.91 13.97
N GLU A 174 -1.43 7.50 13.49
CA GLU A 174 -2.47 8.41 13.00
C GLU A 174 -2.92 9.41 14.07
N ARG A 175 -3.14 8.97 15.31
CA ARG A 175 -3.48 9.86 16.42
C ARG A 175 -2.35 10.81 16.83
N LYS A 176 -1.09 10.46 16.55
CA LYS A 176 0.08 11.29 16.83
C LYS A 176 0.36 12.29 15.72
N ALA A 177 -0.17 12.10 14.51
CA ALA A 177 -0.03 13.07 13.43
C ALA A 177 -0.76 14.36 13.85
N PRO A 178 -0.12 15.54 13.77
CA PRO A 178 -0.77 16.78 14.17
C PRO A 178 -2.02 16.97 13.31
N GLU A 179 -3.20 17.03 13.92
CA GLU A 179 -4.38 17.56 13.25
C GLU A 179 -3.97 18.92 12.69
N LYS A 180 -4.22 19.13 11.39
CA LYS A 180 -4.04 20.43 10.78
C LYS A 180 -4.94 21.39 11.55
N SER A 181 -4.35 22.12 12.51
CA SER A 181 -5.00 23.25 13.15
C SER A 181 -5.45 24.13 12.00
N GLY A 182 -6.77 24.23 11.83
CA GLY A 182 -7.37 24.99 10.76
C GLY A 182 -6.74 26.37 10.76
N PHE A 183 -6.00 26.67 9.68
CA PHE A 183 -5.63 28.03 9.38
C PHE A 183 -6.94 28.78 9.15
N LEU A 184 -7.44 29.42 10.21
CA LEU A 184 -8.58 30.34 10.16
C LEU A 184 -8.24 31.38 9.11
N GLY A 185 -8.98 31.34 8.00
CA GLY A 185 -9.03 32.45 7.06
C GLY A 185 -9.50 33.70 7.81
N LEU A 186 -8.58 34.65 7.98
CA LEU A 186 -8.88 36.03 8.37
C LEU A 186 -7.68 36.92 8.03
N PHE A 187 -7.42 37.11 6.73
CA PHE A 187 -6.70 38.25 6.17
C PHE A 187 -7.28 38.57 4.79
#